data_AF-C5D5J4-F1
#
_entry.id   AF-C5D5J4-F1
#
_cell.length_a   1.000
_cell.length_b   1.000
_cell.length_c   1.000
_cell.angle_alpha   90.00
_cell.angle_beta   90.00
_cell.angle_gamma   90.00
#
_symmetry.space_group_name_H-M   'P 1'
#
loop_
_entity.id
_entity.type
_entity.pdbx_description
1 polymer ?
#
loop_
_entity_poly.entity_id
_entity_poly.type
_entity_poly.pdbx_seq_one_letter_code
_entity_poly.pdbx_strand_id
1 'polypeptide(L)'
;MKRYVNNAKGLSLVELLAAITISSLILASIYGVFFSGLNAYKRIHIENQLRSEADYIVATIMNKLYAFAPDGIEMDQGQTTNAQIIFVNDKRKDIDPYLGFIKEEPEPTPETLTVALQDGSIAIDGERLHSDRLKIVAEESGFSYTCAKQEEKICRSGVVTIKLAVQDRDHDDPDDLLYIKPFTLKTEFGF
;
A
#
# COMPACT_ATOMS: atom_id res chain seq x y z
N MET A 1 -28.11 56.01 60.13
CA MET A 1 -27.87 54.79 59.33
C MET A 1 -27.04 55.16 58.10
N LYS A 2 -25.76 54.80 58.05
CA LYS A 2 -24.98 54.84 56.80
C LYS A 2 -23.92 53.75 56.87
N ARG A 3 -24.24 52.59 56.29
CA ARG A 3 -23.33 51.44 56.17
C ARG A 3 -22.51 51.65 54.90
N TYR A 4 -21.26 52.01 55.06
CA TYR A 4 -20.27 51.96 53.98
C TYR A 4 -19.94 50.49 53.75
N VAL A 5 -20.35 49.92 52.63
CA VAL A 5 -19.89 48.61 52.20
C VAL A 5 -18.52 48.82 51.53
N ASN A 6 -17.47 48.98 52.35
CA ASN A 6 -16.08 48.95 51.90
C ASN A 6 -15.61 47.49 51.90
N ASN A 7 -15.88 46.77 50.82
CA ASN A 7 -15.26 45.49 50.55
C ASN A 7 -14.13 45.71 49.53
N ALA A 8 -12.91 45.92 50.01
CA ALA A 8 -11.70 46.18 49.21
C ALA A 8 -11.10 44.90 48.60
N LYS A 9 -11.95 43.98 48.15
CA LYS A 9 -11.57 42.68 47.54
C LYS A 9 -12.01 42.60 46.07
N GLY A 10 -11.71 43.63 45.28
CA GLY A 10 -11.90 43.64 43.82
C GLY A 10 -10.56 43.47 43.10
N LEU A 11 -10.55 42.78 41.96
CA LEU A 11 -9.39 42.75 41.06
C LEU A 11 -9.16 44.15 40.47
N SER A 12 -7.91 44.61 40.46
CA SER A 12 -7.57 45.79 39.67
C SER A 12 -7.62 45.47 38.18
N LEU A 13 -7.93 46.48 37.36
CA LEU A 13 -7.97 46.33 35.90
C LEU A 13 -6.61 45.86 35.33
N VAL A 14 -5.52 46.32 35.94
CA VAL A 14 -4.15 45.95 35.55
C VAL A 14 -3.85 44.49 35.87
N GLU A 15 -4.26 43.97 37.03
CA GLU A 15 -4.09 42.57 37.38
C GLU A 15 -4.88 41.64 36.45
N LEU A 16 -6.12 42.02 36.10
CA LEU A 16 -6.92 41.26 35.14
C LEU A 16 -6.25 41.23 33.75
N LEU A 17 -5.75 42.38 33.29
CA LEU A 17 -5.06 42.48 32.00
C LEU A 17 -3.78 41.63 32.00
N ALA A 18 -2.98 41.69 33.06
CA ALA A 18 -1.79 40.88 33.22
C ALA A 18 -2.10 39.36 33.25
N ALA A 19 -3.18 38.97 33.93
CA ALA A 19 -3.61 37.57 33.95
C ALA A 19 -4.04 37.09 32.55
N ILE A 20 -4.79 37.91 31.80
CA ILE A 20 -5.23 37.58 30.43
C ILE A 20 -4.04 37.48 29.48
N THR A 21 -3.09 38.42 29.54
CA THR A 21 -1.92 38.40 28.65
C THR A 21 -1.05 37.18 28.91
N ILE A 22 -0.74 36.86 30.17
CA ILE A 22 0.03 35.65 30.53
C ILE A 22 -0.74 34.40 30.09
N SER A 23 -2.05 34.33 30.34
CA SER A 23 -2.87 33.21 29.92
C SER A 23 -2.90 33.04 28.40
N SER A 24 -2.96 34.13 27.63
CA SER A 24 -2.94 34.07 26.16
C SER A 24 -1.62 33.55 25.61
N LEU A 25 -0.48 33.91 26.22
CA LEU A 25 0.83 33.41 25.83
C LEU A 25 0.94 31.91 26.08
N ILE A 26 0.42 31.45 27.22
CA ILE A 26 0.37 30.02 27.55
C ILE A 26 -0.58 29.27 26.61
N LEU A 27 -1.77 29.82 26.32
CA LEU A 27 -2.71 29.18 25.40
C LEU A 27 -2.13 29.07 23.99
N ALA A 28 -1.47 30.12 23.48
CA ALA A 28 -0.85 30.09 22.16
C ALA A 28 0.19 28.97 22.03
N SER A 29 1.02 28.75 23.05
CA SER A 29 2.00 27.66 23.04
C SER A 29 1.33 26.28 23.10
N ILE A 30 0.30 26.12 23.93
CA ILE A 30 -0.49 24.88 24.01
C ILE A 30 -1.14 24.56 22.66
N TYR A 31 -1.77 25.54 22.02
CA TYR A 31 -2.42 25.35 20.72
C TYR A 31 -1.42 24.98 19.62
N GLY A 32 -0.23 25.58 19.62
CA GLY A 32 0.83 25.22 18.66
C GLY A 32 1.24 23.75 18.78
N VAL A 33 1.49 23.28 20.00
CA VAL A 33 1.83 21.87 20.26
C VAL A 33 0.64 20.95 19.91
N PHE A 34 -0.58 21.34 20.29
CA PHE A 34 -1.78 20.56 20.02
C PHE A 34 -2.02 20.37 18.52
N PHE A 35 -1.94 21.44 17.73
CA PHE A 35 -2.13 21.36 16.29
C PHE A 35 -1.04 20.56 15.59
N SER A 36 0.22 20.73 16.03
CA SER A 36 1.34 19.90 15.57
C SER A 36 1.09 18.41 15.86
N GLY A 37 0.62 18.08 17.07
CA GLY A 37 0.24 16.72 17.46
C GLY A 37 -0.89 16.15 16.61
N LEU A 38 -1.93 16.94 16.31
CA LEU A 38 -3.03 16.52 15.44
C LEU A 38 -2.56 16.24 14.00
N ASN A 39 -1.69 17.07 13.45
CA ASN A 39 -1.15 16.85 12.10
C ASN A 39 -0.27 15.60 12.04
N ALA A 40 0.58 15.40 13.05
CA ALA A 40 1.39 14.19 13.17
C ALA A 40 0.51 12.94 13.27
N TYR A 41 -0.56 12.99 14.08
CA TYR A 41 -1.51 11.89 14.21
C TYR A 41 -2.20 11.55 12.88
N LYS A 42 -2.72 12.56 12.16
CA LYS A 42 -3.36 12.36 10.85
C LYS A 42 -2.40 11.75 9.83
N ARG A 43 -1.17 12.28 9.77
CA ARG A 43 -0.14 11.77 8.86
C ARG A 43 0.18 10.30 9.14
N ILE A 44 0.44 9.95 10.41
CA ILE A 44 0.71 8.56 10.81
C ILE A 44 -0.49 7.66 10.49
N HIS A 45 -1.71 8.15 10.68
CA HIS A 45 -2.92 7.39 10.36
C HIS A 45 -2.99 7.04 8.86
N ILE A 46 -2.81 8.03 7.98
CA ILE A 46 -2.85 7.82 6.52
C ILE A 46 -1.67 6.97 6.06
N GLU A 47 -0.46 7.18 6.58
CA GLU A 47 0.71 6.32 6.27
C GLU A 47 0.45 4.84 6.66
N ASN A 48 -0.22 4.59 7.79
CA ASN A 48 -0.61 3.23 8.18
C ASN A 48 -1.70 2.66 7.25
N GLN A 49 -2.68 3.46 6.85
CA GLN A 49 -3.69 3.04 5.88
C GLN A 49 -3.05 2.65 4.54
N LEU A 50 -2.12 3.47 4.03
CA LEU A 50 -1.35 3.17 2.81
C LEU A 50 -0.63 1.82 2.90
N ARG A 51 0.03 1.55 4.05
CA ARG A 51 0.69 0.26 4.28
C ARG A 51 -0.31 -0.90 4.30
N SER A 52 -1.39 -0.78 5.08
CA SER A 52 -2.39 -1.85 5.18
C SER A 52 -3.05 -2.19 3.85
N GLU A 53 -3.30 -1.19 3.01
CA GLU A 53 -3.86 -1.39 1.68
C GLU A 53 -2.85 -2.01 0.70
N ALA A 54 -1.58 -1.58 0.74
CA ALA A 54 -0.53 -2.23 -0.03
C ALA A 54 -0.37 -3.71 0.36
N ASP A 55 -0.40 -4.01 1.66
CA ASP A 55 -0.36 -5.38 2.18
C ASP A 55 -1.60 -6.18 1.75
N TYR A 56 -2.79 -5.57 1.76
CA TYR A 56 -4.03 -6.20 1.28
C TYR A 56 -3.96 -6.56 -0.21
N ILE A 57 -3.46 -5.64 -1.05
CA ILE A 57 -3.28 -5.85 -2.48
C ILE A 57 -2.31 -7.02 -2.73
N VAL A 58 -1.14 -7.02 -2.07
CA VAL A 58 -0.17 -8.10 -2.20
C VAL A 58 -0.75 -9.42 -1.70
N ALA A 59 -1.42 -9.44 -0.55
CA ALA A 59 -2.07 -10.64 -0.03
C ALA A 59 -3.13 -11.18 -0.98
N THR A 60 -3.89 -10.31 -1.66
CA THR A 60 -4.88 -10.71 -2.66
C THR A 60 -4.22 -11.34 -3.88
N ILE A 61 -3.13 -10.75 -4.39
CA ILE A 61 -2.32 -11.34 -5.46
C ILE A 61 -1.80 -12.71 -5.04
N MET A 62 -1.20 -12.83 -3.85
CA MET A 62 -0.66 -14.11 -3.36
C MET A 62 -1.74 -15.17 -3.20
N ASN A 63 -2.91 -14.82 -2.67
CA ASN A 63 -4.04 -15.74 -2.54
C ASN A 63 -4.50 -16.27 -3.90
N LYS A 64 -4.57 -15.40 -4.92
CA LYS A 64 -4.91 -15.80 -6.29
C LYS A 64 -3.83 -16.70 -6.89
N LEU A 65 -2.55 -16.38 -6.68
CA LEU A 65 -1.43 -17.21 -7.14
C LEU A 65 -1.41 -18.59 -6.49
N TYR A 66 -1.65 -18.69 -5.19
CA TYR A 66 -1.71 -19.99 -4.51
C TYR A 66 -2.91 -20.83 -4.93
N ALA A 67 -4.04 -20.20 -5.24
CA ALA A 67 -5.20 -20.90 -5.78
C ALA A 67 -4.97 -21.39 -7.22
N PHE A 68 -4.28 -20.58 -8.03
CA PHE A 68 -3.93 -20.91 -9.42
C PHE A 68 -2.81 -21.95 -9.54
N ALA A 69 -1.89 -21.98 -8.57
CA ALA A 69 -0.75 -22.91 -8.51
C ALA A 69 0.05 -22.96 -9.83
N PRO A 70 0.69 -21.85 -10.23
CA PRO A 70 1.36 -21.76 -11.53
C PRO A 70 2.54 -22.72 -11.67
N ASP A 71 2.71 -23.29 -12.86
CA ASP A 71 3.88 -24.08 -13.27
C ASP A 71 5.02 -23.20 -13.81
N GLY A 72 4.74 -21.92 -14.03
CA GLY A 72 5.73 -20.96 -14.49
C GLY A 72 5.17 -19.60 -14.86
N ILE A 73 6.03 -18.82 -15.50
CA ILE A 73 5.74 -17.47 -16.01
C ILE A 73 6.02 -17.45 -17.49
N GLU A 74 5.07 -16.94 -18.27
CA GLU A 74 5.26 -16.74 -19.70
C GLU A 74 6.28 -15.63 -19.95
N MET A 75 7.33 -15.96 -20.70
CA MET A 75 8.36 -15.03 -21.12
C MET A 75 8.02 -14.51 -22.51
N ASP A 76 7.63 -13.25 -22.61
CA ASP A 76 7.48 -12.62 -23.92
C ASP A 76 8.86 -12.42 -24.58
N GLN A 77 8.92 -12.41 -25.92
CA GLN A 77 10.14 -12.38 -26.74
C GLN A 77 10.89 -11.03 -26.72
N GLY A 78 10.94 -10.36 -25.56
CA GLY A 78 11.69 -9.14 -25.36
C GLY A 78 11.07 -8.24 -24.31
N GLN A 79 11.68 -8.24 -23.13
CA GLN A 79 11.47 -7.31 -22.01
C GLN A 79 10.23 -7.54 -21.16
N THR A 80 10.50 -7.75 -19.88
CA THR A 80 9.63 -7.50 -18.73
C THR A 80 8.91 -6.17 -18.93
N THR A 81 7.65 -6.19 -19.35
CA THR A 81 6.81 -5.02 -19.21
C THR A 81 6.57 -4.83 -17.72
N ASN A 82 7.17 -3.78 -17.14
CA ASN A 82 6.95 -3.39 -15.73
C ASN A 82 5.46 -3.40 -15.34
N ALA A 83 4.56 -3.25 -16.31
CA ALA A 83 3.12 -3.19 -16.11
C ALA A 83 2.40 -4.54 -16.04
N GLN A 84 2.95 -5.67 -16.49
CA GLN A 84 2.21 -6.94 -16.47
C GLN A 84 3.09 -8.18 -16.32
N ILE A 85 2.52 -9.21 -15.70
CA ILE A 85 3.12 -10.54 -15.59
C ILE A 85 2.04 -11.59 -15.81
N ILE A 86 2.38 -12.63 -16.57
CA ILE A 86 1.47 -13.71 -16.96
C ILE A 86 1.98 -15.01 -16.35
N PHE A 87 1.19 -15.57 -15.45
CA PHE A 87 1.44 -16.87 -14.85
C PHE A 87 0.74 -17.94 -15.68
N VAL A 88 1.39 -19.09 -15.83
CA VAL A 88 0.91 -20.20 -16.64
C VAL A 88 0.77 -21.45 -15.78
N ASN A 89 -0.32 -22.17 -15.97
CA ASN A 89 -0.52 -23.54 -15.47
C ASN A 89 -0.74 -24.43 -16.70
N ASP A 90 0.28 -25.21 -17.05
CA ASP A 90 0.34 -26.02 -18.27
C ASP A 90 0.70 -27.48 -17.99
N LYS A 91 0.68 -27.90 -16.71
CA LYS A 91 0.95 -29.28 -16.30
C LYS A 91 -0.14 -29.82 -15.38
N ARG A 92 -0.59 -31.03 -15.69
CA ARG A 92 -1.32 -31.88 -14.74
C ARG A 92 -0.42 -32.86 -14.04
N LYS A 93 -0.79 -33.17 -12.81
CA LYS A 93 -0.20 -34.25 -12.02
C LYS A 93 -1.04 -35.50 -12.21
N ASP A 94 -0.50 -36.47 -12.94
CA ASP A 94 -1.08 -37.81 -13.07
C ASP A 94 -0.37 -38.78 -12.12
N ILE A 95 -1.11 -39.74 -11.56
CA ILE A 95 -0.55 -40.75 -10.67
C ILE A 95 -0.33 -42.01 -11.48
N ASP A 96 0.93 -42.42 -11.64
CA ASP A 96 1.23 -43.74 -12.19
C ASP A 96 0.83 -44.83 -11.19
N PRO A 97 -0.22 -45.62 -11.45
CA PRO A 97 -0.74 -46.59 -10.48
C PRO A 97 0.18 -47.81 -10.33
N TYR A 98 1.13 -48.02 -11.25
CA TYR A 98 2.06 -49.15 -11.21
C TYR A 98 3.31 -48.83 -10.41
N LEU A 99 3.80 -47.59 -10.52
CA LEU A 99 5.02 -47.17 -9.85
C LEU A 99 4.78 -46.34 -8.59
N GLY A 100 3.55 -45.84 -8.39
CA GLY A 100 3.20 -44.96 -7.28
C GLY A 100 3.87 -43.57 -7.37
N PHE A 101 4.37 -43.18 -8.53
CA PHE A 101 4.99 -41.86 -8.75
C PHE A 101 4.00 -40.88 -9.38
N ILE A 102 4.16 -39.61 -9.06
CA ILE A 102 3.47 -38.52 -9.75
C ILE A 102 4.26 -38.20 -11.02
N LYS A 103 3.56 -38.20 -12.15
CA LYS A 103 4.06 -37.75 -13.45
C LYS A 103 3.44 -36.40 -13.77
N GLU A 104 4.26 -35.49 -14.27
CA GLU A 104 3.77 -34.25 -14.87
C GLU A 104 3.50 -34.51 -16.35
N GLU A 105 2.26 -34.32 -16.78
CA GLU A 105 1.87 -34.37 -18.18
C GLU A 105 1.41 -32.99 -18.65
N PRO A 106 1.57 -32.66 -19.95
CA PRO A 106 1.06 -31.41 -20.49
C PRO A 106 -0.45 -31.29 -20.28
N GLU A 107 -0.89 -30.13 -19.80
CA GLU A 107 -2.31 -29.80 -19.72
C GLU A 107 -2.85 -29.54 -21.15
N PRO A 108 -3.92 -30.23 -21.59
CA PRO A 108 -4.47 -30.04 -22.93
C PRO A 108 -4.99 -28.62 -23.18
N THR A 109 -5.37 -27.91 -22.12
CA THR A 109 -5.80 -26.50 -22.15
C THR A 109 -5.05 -25.73 -21.06
N PRO A 110 -3.89 -25.12 -21.40
CA PRO A 110 -3.15 -24.29 -20.44
C PRO A 110 -4.03 -23.16 -19.93
N GLU A 111 -4.03 -22.96 -18.63
CA GLU A 111 -4.67 -21.82 -17.99
C GLU A 111 -3.64 -20.71 -17.77
N THR A 112 -4.11 -19.46 -17.77
CA THR A 112 -3.27 -18.30 -17.48
C THR A 112 -3.92 -17.40 -16.44
N LEU A 113 -3.08 -16.79 -15.62
CA LEU A 113 -3.46 -15.77 -14.64
C LEU A 113 -2.63 -14.52 -14.93
N THR A 114 -3.30 -13.43 -15.28
CA THR A 114 -2.64 -12.17 -15.64
C THR A 114 -2.75 -11.18 -14.49
N VAL A 115 -1.62 -10.64 -14.04
CA VAL A 115 -1.56 -9.55 -13.07
C VAL A 115 -1.00 -8.31 -13.78
N ALA A 116 -1.77 -7.23 -13.81
CA ALA A 116 -1.42 -6.02 -14.55
C ALA A 116 -1.64 -4.73 -13.74
N LEU A 117 -0.79 -3.73 -13.97
CA LEU A 117 -0.97 -2.35 -13.54
C LEU A 117 -1.76 -1.64 -14.64
N GLN A 118 -3.00 -1.24 -14.35
CA GLN A 118 -3.89 -0.56 -15.30
C GLN A 118 -4.51 0.66 -14.61
N ASP A 119 -4.36 1.84 -15.23
CA ASP A 119 -5.03 3.08 -14.82
C ASP A 119 -4.90 3.42 -13.32
N GLY A 120 -3.69 3.28 -12.76
CA GLY A 120 -3.44 3.56 -11.33
C GLY A 120 -4.07 2.55 -10.37
N SER A 121 -4.47 1.37 -10.86
CA SER A 121 -4.97 0.23 -10.08
C SER A 121 -4.29 -1.07 -10.51
N ILE A 122 -4.46 -2.14 -9.72
CA ILE A 122 -4.05 -3.50 -10.13
C ILE A 122 -5.27 -4.21 -10.67
N ALA A 123 -5.11 -4.89 -11.81
CA ALA A 123 -6.07 -5.82 -12.35
C ALA A 123 -5.53 -7.26 -12.26
N ILE A 124 -6.39 -8.19 -11.83
CA ILE A 124 -6.14 -9.63 -11.86
C ILE A 124 -7.17 -10.23 -12.82
N ASP A 125 -6.72 -10.83 -13.92
CA ASP A 125 -7.57 -11.31 -15.03
C ASP A 125 -8.57 -10.25 -15.54
N GLY A 126 -8.16 -8.97 -15.52
CA GLY A 126 -8.99 -7.83 -15.90
C GLY A 126 -9.95 -7.34 -14.82
N GLU A 127 -10.10 -8.06 -13.70
CA GLU A 127 -10.86 -7.58 -12.54
C GLU A 127 -10.02 -6.58 -11.75
N ARG A 128 -10.47 -5.33 -11.67
CA ARG A 128 -9.76 -4.26 -10.96
C ARG A 128 -9.91 -4.44 -9.46
N LEU A 129 -8.79 -4.45 -8.75
CA LEU A 129 -8.75 -4.29 -7.30
C LEU A 129 -9.06 -2.82 -6.98
N HIS A 130 -10.26 -2.60 -6.47
CA HIS A 130 -10.80 -1.27 -6.21
C HIS A 130 -10.23 -0.69 -4.91
N SER A 131 -9.69 0.53 -4.99
CA SER A 131 -9.41 1.36 -3.81
C SER A 131 -9.79 2.81 -4.11
N ASP A 132 -10.81 3.31 -3.43
CA ASP A 132 -11.35 4.66 -3.65
C ASP A 132 -10.42 5.77 -3.16
N ARG A 133 -9.62 5.50 -2.13
CA ARG A 133 -8.80 6.51 -1.44
C ARG A 133 -7.37 6.57 -1.93
N LEU A 134 -6.93 5.54 -2.65
CA LEU A 134 -5.54 5.37 -3.03
C LEU A 134 -5.34 5.45 -4.52
N LYS A 135 -4.15 5.91 -4.90
CA LYS A 135 -3.64 5.83 -6.25
C LYS A 135 -2.35 5.04 -6.26
N ILE A 136 -2.19 4.17 -7.27
CA ILE A 136 -0.91 3.53 -7.54
C ILE A 136 -0.05 4.50 -8.34
N VAL A 137 1.17 4.73 -7.86
CA VAL A 137 2.17 5.53 -8.55
C VAL A 137 2.84 4.62 -9.59
N ALA A 138 2.35 4.66 -10.82
CA ALA A 138 2.74 3.74 -11.89
C ALA A 138 4.25 3.81 -12.24
N GLU A 139 4.85 4.99 -12.16
CA GLU A 139 6.28 5.18 -12.46
C GLU A 139 7.21 4.51 -11.42
N GLU A 140 6.73 4.37 -10.18
CA GLU A 140 7.47 3.75 -9.10
C GLU A 140 7.08 2.30 -8.83
N SER A 141 6.00 1.83 -9.46
CA SER A 141 5.46 0.50 -9.34
C SER A 141 5.89 -0.37 -10.52
N GLY A 142 6.00 -1.67 -10.31
CA GLY A 142 6.26 -2.60 -11.40
C GLY A 142 6.39 -4.04 -10.95
N PHE A 143 6.21 -4.92 -11.93
CA PHE A 143 6.49 -6.35 -11.82
C PHE A 143 7.80 -6.67 -12.54
N SER A 144 8.62 -7.52 -11.93
CA SER A 144 9.79 -8.09 -12.56
C SER A 144 10.01 -9.51 -12.07
N TYR A 145 10.82 -10.28 -12.78
CA TYR A 145 11.18 -11.63 -12.37
C TYR A 145 12.62 -11.95 -12.76
N THR A 146 13.26 -12.83 -11.99
CA THR A 146 14.55 -13.43 -12.31
C THR A 146 14.34 -14.92 -12.54
N CYS A 147 14.64 -15.40 -13.75
CA CYS A 147 14.46 -16.81 -14.08
C CYS A 147 15.67 -17.65 -13.71
N ALA A 148 15.45 -18.74 -12.97
CA ALA A 148 16.48 -19.73 -12.61
C ALA A 148 16.45 -20.96 -13.52
N LYS A 149 15.26 -21.43 -13.92
CA LYS A 149 15.07 -22.55 -14.84
C LYS A 149 14.09 -22.16 -15.94
N GLN A 150 14.54 -22.19 -17.18
CA GLN A 150 13.72 -21.89 -18.35
C GLN A 150 13.50 -23.15 -19.18
N GLU A 151 12.28 -23.29 -19.71
CA GLU A 151 11.88 -24.31 -20.66
C GLU A 151 11.10 -23.63 -21.79
N GLU A 152 11.67 -23.61 -22.99
CA GLU A 152 11.15 -22.85 -24.14
C GLU A 152 10.90 -21.37 -23.81
N LYS A 153 9.63 -20.93 -23.76
CA LYS A 153 9.19 -19.57 -23.41
C LYS A 153 8.60 -19.48 -22.00
N ILE A 154 8.76 -20.52 -21.18
CA ILE A 154 8.22 -20.53 -19.82
C ILE A 154 9.39 -20.53 -18.83
N CYS A 155 9.39 -19.55 -17.93
CA CYS A 155 10.23 -19.63 -16.75
C CYS A 155 9.57 -20.59 -15.75
N ARG A 156 10.19 -21.74 -15.49
CA ARG A 156 9.67 -22.81 -14.62
C ARG A 156 9.99 -22.61 -13.14
N SER A 157 11.04 -21.84 -12.86
CA SER A 157 11.37 -21.47 -11.49
C SER A 157 12.18 -20.20 -11.48
N GLY A 158 11.97 -19.38 -10.47
CA GLY A 158 12.62 -18.09 -10.35
C GLY A 158 12.15 -17.32 -9.13
N VAL A 159 12.46 -16.02 -9.12
CA VAL A 159 11.97 -15.08 -8.10
C VAL A 159 11.19 -13.99 -8.81
N VAL A 160 9.92 -13.82 -8.42
CA VAL A 160 9.12 -12.66 -8.82
C VAL A 160 9.34 -11.55 -7.82
N THR A 161 9.50 -10.33 -8.31
CA THR A 161 9.52 -9.10 -7.54
C THR A 161 8.30 -8.25 -7.90
N ILE A 162 7.51 -7.93 -6.89
CA ILE A 162 6.41 -6.99 -6.96
C ILE A 162 6.84 -5.72 -6.24
N LYS A 163 6.92 -4.59 -6.95
CA LYS A 163 7.14 -3.27 -6.36
C LYS A 163 5.85 -2.46 -6.51
N LEU A 164 5.26 -2.04 -5.40
CA LEU A 164 4.02 -1.27 -5.37
C LEU A 164 4.25 0.02 -4.61
N ALA A 165 4.11 1.14 -5.31
CA ALA A 165 4.09 2.47 -4.72
C ALA A 165 2.64 2.97 -4.68
N VAL A 166 2.14 3.23 -3.49
CA VAL A 166 0.78 3.76 -3.25
C VAL A 166 0.86 5.14 -2.62
N GLN A 167 -0.04 6.02 -3.02
CA GLN A 167 -0.14 7.36 -2.47
C GLN A 167 -1.61 7.68 -2.18
N ASP A 168 -1.82 8.50 -1.15
CA ASP A 168 -3.13 9.02 -0.82
C ASP A 168 -3.58 10.02 -1.89
N ARG A 169 -4.85 9.98 -2.30
CA ARG A 169 -5.36 10.86 -3.38
C ARG A 169 -5.57 12.31 -2.94
N ASP A 170 -5.84 12.53 -1.65
CA ASP A 170 -6.19 13.85 -1.12
C ASP A 170 -4.94 14.61 -0.65
N HIS A 171 -3.83 13.90 -0.42
CA HIS A 171 -2.58 14.42 0.15
C HIS A 171 -1.35 14.10 -0.71
N ASP A 172 -1.49 14.17 -2.03
CA ASP A 172 -0.44 13.85 -3.00
C ASP A 172 0.40 15.03 -3.51
N ASP A 173 -0.04 16.25 -3.23
CA ASP A 173 0.64 17.48 -3.62
C ASP A 173 1.77 17.85 -2.62
N PRO A 174 3.03 17.95 -3.06
CA PRO A 174 4.14 18.40 -2.21
C PRO A 174 3.95 19.76 -1.52
N ASP A 175 3.09 20.62 -2.08
CA ASP A 175 2.78 21.94 -1.53
C ASP A 175 1.65 21.91 -0.48
N ASP A 176 0.99 20.76 -0.26
CA ASP A 176 -0.01 20.59 0.81
C ASP A 176 0.66 20.61 2.20
N LEU A 177 0.03 21.33 3.13
CA LEU A 177 0.38 21.33 4.56
C LEU A 177 0.38 19.93 5.16
N LEU A 178 -0.43 19.01 4.62
CA LEU A 178 -0.49 17.61 5.02
C LEU A 178 0.02 16.66 3.91
N TYR A 179 1.00 17.07 3.12
CA TYR A 179 1.60 16.19 2.10
C TYR A 179 2.11 14.86 2.68
N ILE A 180 1.78 13.76 2.00
CA ILE A 180 2.22 12.41 2.35
C ILE A 180 2.98 11.80 1.17
N LYS A 181 4.22 11.40 1.45
CA LYS A 181 5.07 10.73 0.47
C LYS A 181 4.48 9.37 0.09
N PRO A 182 4.66 8.92 -1.15
CA PRO A 182 4.29 7.56 -1.55
C PRO A 182 4.89 6.51 -0.62
N PHE A 183 4.08 5.53 -0.24
CA PHE A 183 4.53 4.34 0.46
C PHE A 183 4.87 3.26 -0.56
N THR A 184 6.08 2.72 -0.48
CA THR A 184 6.55 1.69 -1.41
C THR A 184 6.74 0.37 -0.69
N LEU A 185 5.99 -0.64 -1.13
CA LEU A 185 6.10 -2.03 -0.71
C LEU A 185 6.85 -2.82 -1.79
N LYS A 186 7.90 -3.55 -1.40
CA LYS A 186 8.60 -4.50 -2.26
C LYS A 186 8.42 -5.90 -1.70
N THR A 187 7.88 -6.79 -2.50
CA THR A 187 7.66 -8.20 -2.14
C THR A 187 8.39 -9.08 -3.14
N GLU A 188 9.10 -10.09 -2.64
CA GLU A 188 9.79 -11.09 -3.45
C GLU A 188 9.31 -12.47 -3.03
N PHE A 189 9.02 -13.33 -4.01
CA PHE A 189 8.64 -14.72 -3.75
C PHE A 189 9.20 -15.64 -4.82
N GLY A 190 9.57 -16.84 -4.38
CA GLY A 190 9.99 -17.91 -5.27
C GLY A 190 8.80 -18.67 -5.83
N PHE A 191 8.97 -19.20 -7.03
CA PHE A 191 8.07 -20.15 -7.68
C PHE A 191 8.88 -21.28 -8.33
#